data_AF-A0A5J6FHK3-F1
#
_entry.id   AF-A0A5J6FHK3-F1
#
_cell.length_a   1.000
_cell.length_b   1.000
_cell.length_c   1.000
_cell.angle_alpha   90.00
_cell.angle_beta   90.00
_cell.angle_gamma   90.00
#
_symmetry.space_group_name_H-M   'P 1'
#
loop_
_entity.id
_entity.type
_entity.pdbx_description
1 polymer ?
#
loop_
_entity_poly.entity_id
_entity_poly.type
_entity_poly.pdbx_seq_one_letter_code
_entity_poly.pdbx_strand_id
1 'polypeptide(L)' 'MPKTQLNVRVDEATAEAARQRALQRGVSVNRYIEDLVRRDAGEMGHTFVEAAADFMKQYETVFAEEFGAERKGAR' A
#
# COMPACT_ATOMS: atom_id res chain seq x y z
N MET A 1 -12.69 16.84 -4.03
CA MET A 1 -11.96 17.94 -4.71
C MET A 1 -12.15 17.81 -6.22
N PRO A 2 -12.14 18.91 -7.00
CA PRO A 2 -12.20 18.84 -8.46
C PRO A 2 -10.99 18.07 -9.01
N LYS A 3 -11.18 17.38 -10.14
CA LYS A 3 -10.08 16.66 -10.81
C LYS A 3 -9.07 17.68 -11.34
N THR A 4 -7.78 17.44 -11.08
CA THR A 4 -6.68 18.25 -11.60
C THR A 4 -6.03 17.52 -12.77
N GLN A 5 -5.72 18.23 -13.85
CA GLN A 5 -5.06 17.65 -15.02
C GLN A 5 -3.55 17.59 -14.81
N LEU A 6 -2.94 16.44 -15.07
CA LEU A 6 -1.51 16.22 -15.06
C LEU A 6 -1.04 15.97 -16.51
N ASN A 7 -0.24 16.88 -17.07
CA ASN A 7 0.33 16.74 -18.40
C ASN A 7 1.63 15.94 -18.33
N VAL A 8 1.56 14.61 -18.49
CA VAL A 8 2.74 13.72 -18.49
C VAL A 8 3.16 13.40 -19.93
N ARG A 9 4.45 13.55 -20.23
CA ARG A 9 5.06 12.99 -21.45
C ARG A 9 5.73 11.67 -21.09
N VAL A 10 5.43 10.63 -21.85
CA VAL A 10 6.04 9.30 -21.72
C VAL A 10 6.45 8.81 -23.10
N ASP A 11 7.34 7.83 -23.15
CA ASP A 11 7.64 7.11 -24.38
C ASP A 11 6.44 6.27 -24.84
N GLU A 12 6.48 5.86 -26.11
CA GLU A 12 5.40 5.12 -26.74
C GLU A 12 5.12 3.78 -26.08
N ALA A 13 6.16 3.04 -25.68
CA ALA A 13 6.01 1.73 -25.06
C ALA A 13 5.32 1.83 -23.70
N THR A 14 5.67 2.83 -22.89
CA THR A 14 5.00 3.13 -21.62
C THR A 14 3.53 3.49 -21.84
N ALA A 15 3.22 4.33 -22.83
CA ALA A 15 1.84 4.70 -23.15
C ALA A 15 1.00 3.49 -23.61
N GLU A 16 1.60 2.61 -24.41
CA GLU A 16 0.94 1.39 -24.88
C GLU A 16 0.72 0.40 -23.74
N ALA A 17 1.71 0.21 -22.86
CA ALA A 17 1.56 -0.61 -21.67
C ALA A 17 0.39 -0.13 -20.79
N ALA A 18 0.29 1.19 -20.56
CA ALA A 18 -0.82 1.77 -19.80
C ALA A 18 -2.18 1.52 -20.48
N ARG A 19 -2.26 1.67 -21.81
CA ARG A 19 -3.47 1.37 -22.60
C ARG A 19 -3.89 -0.09 -22.48
N GLN A 20 -2.97 -1.01 -22.68
CA GLN A 20 -3.24 -2.46 -22.60
C GLN A 20 -3.71 -2.87 -21.20
N ARG A 21 -3.06 -2.35 -20.15
CA ARG A 21 -3.44 -2.65 -18.76
C ARG A 21 -4.78 -2.04 -18.37
N ALA A 22 -5.09 -0.84 -18.86
CA ALA A 22 -6.40 -0.22 -18.66
C ALA A 22 -7.52 -1.02 -19.36
N LEU A 23 -7.28 -1.45 -20.60
CA LEU A 23 -8.22 -2.27 -21.37
C LEU A 23 -8.50 -3.61 -20.67
N GLN A 24 -7.46 -4.32 -20.22
CA GLN A 24 -7.60 -5.60 -19.49
C GLN A 24 -8.44 -5.46 -18.22
N ARG A 25 -8.46 -4.26 -17.61
CA ARG A 25 -9.24 -3.96 -16.40
C ARG A 25 -10.60 -3.32 -16.70
N GLY A 26 -10.93 -3.08 -17.96
CA GLY A 26 -12.17 -2.42 -18.36
C GLY A 26 -12.28 -0.97 -17.89
N VAL A 27 -11.15 -0.28 -17.65
CA VAL A 27 -11.11 1.10 -17.17
C VAL A 27 -10.45 2.04 -18.18
N SER A 28 -10.73 3.34 -18.05
CA SER A 28 -9.98 4.34 -18.84
C SER A 28 -8.51 4.40 -18.42
N VAL A 29 -7.64 4.80 -19.35
CA VAL A 29 -6.21 5.00 -19.09
C VAL A 29 -5.98 5.99 -17.96
N ASN A 30 -6.72 7.10 -17.94
CA ASN A 30 -6.63 8.10 -16.88
C ASN A 30 -6.94 7.50 -15.50
N ARG A 31 -7.97 6.66 -15.42
CA ARG A 31 -8.32 5.97 -14.17
C ARG A 31 -7.25 4.95 -13.76
N TYR A 32 -6.72 4.20 -14.72
CA TYR A 32 -5.63 3.27 -14.46
C TYR A 32 -4.38 3.98 -13.90
N ILE A 33 -3.99 5.11 -14.48
CA ILE A 33 -2.86 5.92 -14.02
C ILE A 33 -3.14 6.50 -12.64
N GLU A 34 -4.35 7.03 -12.40
CA GLU A 34 -4.76 7.52 -11.09
C GLU A 34 -4.65 6.43 -10.00
N ASP A 35 -5.16 5.24 -10.28
CA ASP A 35 -5.09 4.10 -9.34
C ASP A 35 -3.66 3.59 -9.17
N LEU A 36 -2.84 3.64 -10.21
CA LEU A 36 -1.42 3.29 -10.15
C LEU A 36 -0.65 4.26 -9.24
N VAL A 37 -0.82 5.57 -9.47
CA VAL A 37 -0.20 6.62 -8.65
C VAL A 37 -0.71 6.58 -7.22
N ARG A 38 -1.99 6.29 -6.98
CA ARG A 38 -2.52 6.16 -5.61
C ARG A 38 -1.93 4.97 -4.86
N ARG A 39 -1.77 3.83 -5.55
CA ARG A 39 -1.14 2.64 -4.96
C ARG A 39 0.32 2.91 -4.62
N ASP A 40 1.03 3.60 -5.52
CA ASP A 40 2.43 3.99 -5.35
C ASP A 40 2.61 5.04 -4.23
N ALA A 41 1.73 6.05 -4.18
CA ALA A 41 1.75 7.12 -3.18
C ALA A 41 1.36 6.66 -1.75
N GLY A 42 0.84 5.44 -1.59
CA GLY A 42 0.78 4.77 -0.30
C GLY A 42 -0.59 4.76 0.38
N GLU A 43 -1.31 3.65 0.21
CA GLU A 43 -2.42 3.27 1.12
C GLU A 43 -2.31 1.85 1.67
N MET A 44 -1.38 1.00 1.20
CA MET A 44 -1.14 -0.31 1.82
C MET A 44 0.03 -0.30 2.79
N GLY A 45 1.10 0.46 2.58
CA GLY A 45 2.26 0.43 3.47
C GLY A 45 2.00 1.09 4.83
N HIS A 46 1.56 2.35 4.81
CA HIS A 46 1.40 3.15 6.02
C HIS A 46 0.27 2.64 6.90
N THR A 47 -0.93 2.48 6.33
CA THR A 47 -2.11 1.98 7.04
C THR A 47 -1.90 0.56 7.58
N PHE A 48 -1.15 -0.30 6.88
CA PHE A 48 -0.79 -1.63 7.38
C PHE A 48 0.21 -1.56 8.53
N VAL A 49 1.21 -0.69 8.47
CA VAL A 49 2.18 -0.50 9.55
C VAL A 49 1.50 0.09 10.79
N GLU A 50 0.57 1.05 10.62
CA GLU A 50 -0.23 1.60 11.72
C GLU A 50 -1.15 0.54 12.32
N ALA A 51 -1.87 -0.24 11.51
CA ALA A 51 -2.73 -1.32 12.00
C ALA A 51 -1.92 -2.42 12.70
N ALA A 52 -0.74 -2.77 12.19
CA ALA A 52 0.16 -3.71 12.84
C ALA A 52 0.71 -3.16 14.16
N ALA A 53 1.03 -1.86 14.22
CA ALA A 53 1.47 -1.21 15.44
C ALA A 53 0.37 -1.17 16.52
N ASP A 54 -0.88 -0.89 16.13
CA ASP A 54 -2.02 -0.90 17.05
C ASP A 54 -2.38 -2.32 17.51
N PHE A 55 -2.30 -3.31 16.62
CA PHE A 55 -2.43 -4.73 16.98
C PHE A 55 -1.37 -5.15 18.00
N MET A 56 -0.09 -4.82 17.77
CA MET A 56 1.00 -5.16 18.70
C MET A 56 0.82 -4.49 20.08
N LYS A 57 0.30 -3.26 20.13
CA LYS A 57 -0.03 -2.58 21.41
C LYS A 57 -1.21 -3.23 22.14
N GLN A 58 -2.26 -3.62 21.41
CA GLN A 58 -3.46 -4.21 22.01
C GLN A 58 -3.20 -5.62 22.57
N TYR A 59 -2.30 -6.38 21.94
CA TYR A 59 -1.96 -7.73 22.36
C TYR A 59 -0.67 -7.82 23.19
N GLU A 60 -0.03 -6.69 23.50
CA GLU A 60 1.23 -6.65 24.26
C GLU A 60 1.14 -7.44 25.58
N THR A 61 0.04 -7.29 26.31
CA THR A 61 -0.18 -8.00 27.59
C THR A 61 -0.34 -9.51 27.38
N VAL A 62 -1.06 -9.92 26.33
CA VAL A 62 -1.29 -11.34 26.00
C VAL A 62 0.00 -12.02 25.54
N PHE A 63 0.77 -11.36 24.67
CA PHE A 63 2.09 -11.85 24.26
C PHE A 63 3.09 -11.90 25.42
N ALA A 64 3.06 -10.93 26.33
CA ALA A 64 3.91 -10.94 27.52
C ALA A 64 3.56 -12.06 28.50
N GLU A 65 2.28 -12.43 28.61
CA GLU A 65 1.83 -13.56 29.44
C GLU A 65 2.14 -14.92 28.80
N GLU A 66 2.03 -15.05 27.48
CA GLU A 66 2.22 -16.33 26.77
C GLU A 66 3.70 -16.61 26.39
N PHE A 67 4.47 -15.58 26.05
CA PHE A 67 5.87 -15.71 25.58
C PHE A 67 6.92 -15.03 26.49
N GLY A 68 6.51 -14.30 27.54
CA GLY A 68 7.42 -13.56 28.42
C GLY A 68 8.24 -14.42 29.40
N ALA A 69 7.94 -15.72 29.51
CA ALA A 69 8.63 -16.62 30.44
C ALA A 69 10.06 -16.98 30.02
N GLU A 70 10.43 -16.86 28.73
CA GLU A 70 11.77 -17.28 28.25
C GLU A 70 12.87 -16.24 28.42
N ARG A 71 12.57 -14.97 28.79
CA ARG A 71 13.61 -13.96 29.07
C ARG A 71 14.06 -13.86 30.53
N LYS A 72 13.66 -14.80 31.39
CA LYS A 72 14.21 -14.93 32.76
C LYS A 72 15.08 -16.18 32.89
N GLY A 73 16.11 -16.31 32.06
CA GLY A 73 16.96 -17.49 32.07
C GLY A 73 18.29 -17.35 31.33
N ALA A 74 18.95 -16.21 31.41
CA ALA A 74 20.38 -16.12 31.08
C ALA A 74 21.13 -15.64 32.32
N ARG A 75 21.53 -16.61 33.15
CA ARG A 75 22.62 -16.49 34.12
C ARG A 75 23.64 -17.56 33.79
#